data_AF-K9Q678-F1
#
_entry.id   AF-K9Q678-F1
#
_cell.length_a   1.000
_cell.length_b   1.000
_cell.length_c   1.000
_cell.angle_alpha   90.00
_cell.angle_beta   90.00
_cell.angle_gamma   90.00
#
_symmetry.space_group_name_H-M   'P 1'
#
loop_
_entity.id
_entity.type
_entity.pdbx_description
1 polymer ?
#
loop_
_entity_poly.entity_id
_entity_poly.type
_entity_poly.pdbx_seq_one_letter_code
_entity_poly.pdbx_strand_id
1 'polypeptide(L)'
;MPTAISRKNLLSNSIRVSFPYPELTFIRAVNNPIREEHPDSRRFLKDVGNWLDIKIESATNPKYPNHSCVEVWEGRKYMSGINGAPCTQELKKMARQHWENANNFDYLVLGFTSEEHSRFKRFKLLERDNILPVLIDANLSKHNCFEIIADVGLRLPEMYFLGYPNANCIGCVKATSPTYWNHVREVHPKVFNARATQSRQIGAKLVRVKGQRLFLDELDPDAKGRPMKGLNFECGIFCEEKQLIV
;
A
#
# COMPACT_ATOMS: atom_id res chain seq x y z
N MET A 1 -14.41 -26.03 -23.64
CA MET A 1 -15.17 -25.77 -22.39
C MET A 1 -14.28 -26.15 -21.23
N PRO A 2 -13.72 -25.19 -20.46
CA PRO A 2 -12.85 -25.52 -19.35
C PRO A 2 -13.71 -25.97 -18.16
N THR A 3 -13.51 -27.21 -17.76
CA THR A 3 -14.13 -27.89 -16.62
C THR A 3 -13.79 -27.17 -15.32
N ALA A 4 -14.84 -26.86 -14.56
CA ALA A 4 -14.76 -26.36 -13.19
C ALA A 4 -13.91 -27.31 -12.32
N ILE A 5 -12.90 -26.76 -11.67
CA ILE A 5 -12.15 -27.46 -10.63
C ILE A 5 -13.10 -27.66 -9.44
N SER A 6 -13.64 -28.86 -9.34
CA SER A 6 -14.48 -29.32 -8.25
C SER A 6 -13.70 -29.27 -6.92
N ARG A 7 -14.28 -28.61 -5.91
CA ARG A 7 -13.81 -28.49 -4.51
C ARG A 7 -13.75 -29.82 -3.73
N LYS A 8 -13.65 -30.97 -4.39
CA LYS A 8 -13.60 -32.30 -3.73
C LYS A 8 -12.56 -33.16 -4.43
N ASN A 9 -11.30 -33.10 -4.01
CA ASN A 9 -10.30 -34.18 -4.05
C ASN A 9 -8.90 -33.72 -3.60
N LEU A 10 -8.76 -33.26 -2.35
CA LEU A 10 -7.45 -33.08 -1.69
C LEU A 10 -7.46 -33.67 -0.27
N LEU A 11 -8.07 -34.86 -0.12
CA LEU A 11 -7.97 -35.68 1.09
C LEU A 11 -7.54 -37.09 0.68
N SER A 12 -6.26 -37.28 0.35
CA SER A 12 -5.53 -38.55 0.46
C SER A 12 -4.13 -38.41 -0.14
N ASN A 13 -3.19 -38.06 0.74
CA ASN A 13 -1.73 -38.16 0.68
C ASN A 13 -1.19 -36.96 1.48
N SER A 14 -1.37 -37.04 2.79
CA SER A 14 -0.93 -36.03 3.73
C SER A 14 0.59 -35.99 3.79
N ILE A 15 1.21 -35.23 2.90
CA ILE A 15 2.39 -34.46 3.29
C ILE A 15 1.82 -33.40 4.24
N ARG A 16 1.93 -33.63 5.56
CA ARG A 16 1.81 -32.53 6.52
C ARG A 16 2.98 -31.61 6.24
N VAL A 17 2.80 -30.66 5.32
CA VAL A 17 3.63 -29.46 5.31
C VAL A 17 3.22 -28.75 6.59
N SER A 18 4.01 -28.92 7.65
CA SER A 18 3.87 -28.14 8.87
C SER A 18 4.14 -26.70 8.49
N PHE A 19 3.09 -25.96 8.14
CA PHE A 19 3.20 -24.52 8.13
C PHE A 19 3.52 -24.10 9.57
N PRO A 20 4.45 -23.15 9.79
CA PRO A 20 4.82 -22.68 11.13
C PRO A 20 3.69 -21.86 11.78
N TYR A 21 2.46 -22.02 11.33
CA TYR A 21 1.30 -21.25 11.75
C TYR A 21 0.41 -22.10 12.65
N PRO A 22 -0.19 -21.48 13.67
CA PRO A 22 -1.25 -22.13 14.43
C PRO A 22 -2.38 -22.52 13.48
N GLU A 23 -3.18 -23.52 13.84
CA GLU A 23 -4.39 -23.82 13.08
C GLU A 23 -5.32 -22.60 13.10
N LEU A 24 -5.36 -21.87 11.99
CA LEU A 24 -6.19 -20.68 11.83
C LEU A 24 -7.61 -21.14 11.55
N THR A 25 -8.48 -21.00 12.54
CA THR A 25 -9.89 -21.40 12.44
C THR A 25 -10.78 -20.31 11.86
N PHE A 26 -10.35 -19.05 11.89
CA PHE A 26 -11.12 -17.91 11.41
C PHE A 26 -10.23 -16.81 10.80
N ILE A 27 -10.56 -16.37 9.58
CA ILE A 27 -9.82 -15.33 8.85
C ILE A 27 -10.77 -14.17 8.55
N ARG A 28 -10.34 -12.95 8.85
CA ARG A 28 -11.02 -11.70 8.47
C ARG A 28 -10.14 -10.92 7.52
N ALA A 29 -10.71 -10.43 6.43
CA ALA A 29 -10.02 -9.53 5.52
C ALA A 29 -10.39 -8.08 5.84
N VAL A 30 -9.38 -7.23 5.98
CA VAL A 30 -9.56 -5.82 6.38
C VAL A 30 -8.78 -4.92 5.41
N ASN A 31 -9.42 -3.85 4.94
CA ASN A 31 -8.82 -2.85 4.06
C ASN A 31 -8.90 -1.46 4.69
N ASN A 32 -7.84 -0.65 4.53
CA ASN A 32 -7.90 0.79 4.82
C ASN A 32 -8.26 1.54 3.53
N PRO A 33 -9.51 2.00 3.35
CA PRO A 33 -9.87 2.77 2.17
C PRO A 33 -9.19 4.14 2.19
N ILE A 34 -8.65 4.57 1.05
CA ILE A 34 -8.11 5.92 0.88
C ILE A 34 -8.75 6.58 -0.35
N ARG A 35 -9.27 7.79 -0.18
CA ARG A 35 -10.02 8.50 -1.24
C ARG A 35 -9.18 8.79 -2.49
N GLU A 36 -7.89 9.05 -2.32
CA GLU A 36 -6.97 9.40 -3.42
C GLU A 36 -6.33 8.17 -4.12
N GLU A 37 -6.76 6.96 -3.80
CA GLU A 37 -6.45 5.77 -4.60
C GLU A 37 -7.18 5.80 -5.94
N HIS A 38 -6.64 5.08 -6.93
CA HIS A 38 -7.32 4.93 -8.21
C HIS A 38 -8.65 4.17 -8.00
N PRO A 39 -9.76 4.59 -8.64
CA PRO A 39 -11.07 3.94 -8.47
C PRO A 39 -11.06 2.43 -8.75
N ASP A 40 -10.20 1.99 -9.68
CA ASP A 40 -9.99 0.57 -10.00
C ASP A 40 -9.51 -0.28 -8.81
N SER A 41 -8.86 0.31 -7.80
CA SER A 41 -8.51 -0.41 -6.57
C SER A 41 -9.74 -0.98 -5.86
N ARG A 42 -10.90 -0.29 -5.95
CA ARG A 42 -12.17 -0.79 -5.38
C ARG A 42 -12.76 -1.94 -6.18
N ARG A 43 -12.58 -1.94 -7.50
CA ARG A 43 -12.91 -3.09 -8.35
C ARG A 43 -12.05 -4.28 -7.93
N PHE A 44 -10.72 -4.13 -7.91
CA PHE A 44 -9.81 -5.22 -7.56
C PHE A 44 -10.10 -5.80 -6.18
N LEU A 45 -10.40 -4.94 -5.18
CA LEU A 45 -10.82 -5.37 -3.85
C LEU A 45 -12.06 -6.27 -3.88
N LYS A 46 -13.09 -5.87 -4.65
CA LYS A 46 -14.33 -6.64 -4.81
C LYS A 46 -14.09 -7.97 -5.52
N ASP A 47 -13.29 -7.95 -6.59
CA ASP A 47 -12.97 -9.14 -7.37
C ASP A 47 -12.25 -10.19 -6.51
N VAL A 48 -11.25 -9.77 -5.72
CA VAL A 48 -10.54 -10.65 -4.78
C VAL A 48 -11.47 -11.15 -3.67
N GLY A 49 -12.32 -10.27 -3.10
CA GLY A 49 -13.30 -10.67 -2.09
C GLY A 49 -14.27 -11.74 -2.59
N ASN A 50 -14.76 -11.60 -3.82
CA ASN A 50 -15.63 -12.58 -4.47
C ASN A 50 -14.90 -13.90 -4.76
N TRP A 51 -13.66 -13.84 -5.24
CA TRP A 51 -12.86 -15.03 -5.53
C TRP A 51 -12.59 -15.87 -4.27
N LEU A 52 -12.26 -15.19 -3.17
CA LEU A 52 -11.97 -15.83 -1.89
C LEU A 52 -13.22 -16.14 -1.06
N ASP A 53 -14.41 -15.73 -1.52
CA ASP A 53 -15.67 -15.82 -0.77
C ASP A 53 -15.56 -15.22 0.65
N ILE A 54 -14.90 -14.06 0.74
CA ILE A 54 -14.65 -13.36 2.00
C ILE A 54 -15.18 -11.92 1.94
N LYS A 55 -15.96 -11.54 2.95
CA LYS A 55 -16.36 -10.15 3.15
C LYS A 55 -15.15 -9.35 3.63
N ILE A 56 -14.82 -8.30 2.90
CA ILE A 56 -13.74 -7.38 3.27
C ILE A 56 -14.33 -6.23 4.10
N GLU A 57 -13.79 -6.07 5.30
CA GLU A 57 -14.14 -5.01 6.23
C GLU A 57 -13.31 -3.75 6.00
N SER A 58 -13.83 -2.61 6.45
CA SER A 58 -13.12 -1.34 6.40
C SER A 58 -12.52 -1.00 7.76
N ALA A 59 -11.22 -0.72 7.80
CA ALA A 59 -10.55 -0.11 8.95
C ALA A 59 -10.33 1.38 8.67
N THR A 60 -10.97 2.24 9.45
CA THR A 60 -11.01 3.68 9.20
C THR A 60 -10.72 4.47 10.47
N ASN A 61 -10.15 5.66 10.33
CA ASN A 61 -9.95 6.59 11.44
C ASN A 61 -11.16 7.54 11.55
N PRO A 62 -11.94 7.52 12.65
CA PRO A 62 -13.13 8.35 12.81
C PRO A 62 -12.87 9.86 12.72
N LYS A 63 -11.64 10.29 13.03
CA LYS A 63 -11.19 11.69 12.89
C LYS A 63 -11.22 12.17 11.44
N TYR A 64 -11.09 11.27 10.48
CA TYR A 64 -11.06 11.54 9.04
C TYR A 64 -12.09 10.67 8.31
N PRO A 65 -13.39 11.00 8.42
CA PRO A 65 -14.48 10.16 7.91
C PRO A 65 -14.48 10.02 6.38
N ASN A 66 -13.89 10.96 5.65
CA ASN A 66 -13.75 10.87 4.19
C ASN A 66 -12.50 10.08 3.74
N HIS A 67 -11.67 9.66 4.70
CA HIS A 67 -10.41 8.93 4.48
C HIS A 67 -9.52 9.60 3.42
N SER A 68 -9.49 10.94 3.45
CA SER A 68 -8.82 11.78 2.46
C SER A 68 -7.46 12.22 2.95
N CYS A 69 -6.43 11.91 2.17
CA CYS A 69 -5.09 12.43 2.39
C CYS A 69 -5.05 13.95 2.32
N VAL A 70 -5.83 14.54 1.40
CA VAL A 70 -5.92 15.99 1.20
C VAL A 70 -6.38 16.69 2.48
N GLU A 71 -7.45 16.19 3.11
CA GLU A 71 -7.96 16.72 4.38
C GLU A 71 -6.97 16.55 5.53
N VAL A 72 -6.26 15.41 5.58
CA VAL A 72 -5.19 15.18 6.57
C VAL A 72 -4.09 16.22 6.42
N TRP A 73 -3.63 16.47 5.20
CA TRP A 73 -2.54 17.43 4.96
C TRP A 73 -2.95 18.86 5.29
N GLU A 74 -4.18 19.26 4.94
CA GLU A 74 -4.72 20.58 5.25
C GLU A 74 -4.89 20.82 6.74
N GLY A 75 -5.42 19.83 7.47
CA GLY A 75 -5.61 19.93 8.92
C GLY A 75 -4.29 19.91 9.68
N ARG A 76 -3.30 19.14 9.20
CA ARG A 76 -1.97 19.04 9.83
C ARG A 76 -1.02 20.15 9.40
N LYS A 77 -1.37 20.94 8.37
CA LYS A 77 -0.47 21.88 7.69
C LYS A 77 0.88 21.23 7.35
N TYR A 78 0.83 19.97 6.93
CA TYR A 78 2.02 19.14 6.69
C TYR A 78 1.71 18.01 5.71
N MET A 79 2.58 17.78 4.72
CA MET A 79 2.39 16.75 3.70
C MET A 79 3.39 15.61 3.80
N SER A 80 4.69 15.93 3.77
CA SER A 80 5.76 14.96 3.93
C SER A 80 7.06 15.64 4.32
N GLY A 81 7.87 14.96 5.12
CA GLY A 81 9.19 15.45 5.48
C GLY A 81 9.92 14.47 6.39
N ILE A 82 10.56 15.01 7.42
CA ILE A 82 11.36 14.24 8.36
C ILE A 82 10.48 13.33 9.21
N ASN A 83 9.30 13.81 9.61
CA ASN A 83 8.33 13.07 10.43
C ASN A 83 7.41 12.16 9.57
N GLY A 84 7.91 11.66 8.43
CA GLY A 84 7.10 10.87 7.52
C GLY A 84 5.98 11.67 6.84
N ALA A 85 4.91 10.97 6.45
CA ALA A 85 3.73 11.56 5.82
C ALA A 85 2.51 11.32 6.73
N PRO A 86 1.79 12.36 7.17
CA PRO A 86 0.76 12.21 8.20
C PRO A 86 -0.44 11.41 7.69
N CYS A 87 -0.68 11.34 6.38
CA CYS A 87 -1.70 10.46 5.81
C CYS A 87 -1.40 8.97 6.04
N THR A 88 -0.13 8.58 6.15
CA THR A 88 0.24 7.21 6.52
C THR A 88 -0.11 6.95 7.97
N GLN A 89 0.27 7.85 8.86
CA GLN A 89 -0.01 7.73 10.29
C GLN A 89 -1.54 7.69 10.51
N GLU A 90 -2.26 8.69 10.03
CA GLU A 90 -3.68 8.87 10.35
C GLU A 90 -4.59 7.88 9.61
N LEU A 91 -4.35 7.63 8.32
CA LEU A 91 -5.28 6.85 7.49
C LEU A 91 -4.89 5.38 7.33
N LYS A 92 -3.69 4.99 7.80
CA LYS A 92 -3.24 3.58 7.74
C LYS A 92 -2.97 3.04 9.13
N LYS A 93 -2.00 3.60 9.85
CA LYS A 93 -1.62 3.10 11.18
C LYS A 93 -2.74 3.30 12.20
N MET A 94 -3.20 4.53 12.40
CA MET A 94 -4.29 4.81 13.35
C MET A 94 -5.60 4.15 12.92
N ALA A 95 -5.92 4.17 11.62
CA ALA A 95 -7.11 3.50 11.09
C ALA A 95 -7.12 1.99 11.38
N ARG A 96 -5.97 1.31 11.18
CA ARG A 96 -5.77 -0.09 11.59
C ARG A 96 -5.94 -0.25 13.10
N GLN A 97 -5.25 0.56 13.91
CA GLN A 97 -5.30 0.49 15.37
C GLN A 97 -6.72 0.70 15.93
N HIS A 98 -7.53 1.56 15.31
CA HIS A 98 -8.94 1.70 15.68
C HIS A 98 -9.74 0.41 15.46
N TRP A 99 -9.52 -0.27 14.33
CA TRP A 99 -10.14 -1.57 14.08
C TRP A 99 -9.61 -2.63 15.05
N GLU A 100 -8.29 -2.67 15.29
CA GLU A 100 -7.65 -3.60 16.24
C GLU A 100 -8.19 -3.42 17.67
N ASN A 101 -8.41 -2.20 18.13
CA ASN A 101 -8.94 -1.95 19.48
C ASN A 101 -10.41 -2.35 19.64
N ALA A 102 -11.15 -2.42 18.53
CA ALA A 102 -12.57 -2.78 18.52
C ALA A 102 -12.81 -4.28 18.25
N ASN A 103 -11.75 -5.06 17.98
CA ASN A 103 -11.86 -6.43 17.53
C ASN A 103 -10.77 -7.31 18.15
N ASN A 104 -11.13 -8.53 18.55
CA ASN A 104 -10.14 -9.49 19.02
C ASN A 104 -9.49 -10.23 17.83
N PHE A 105 -8.18 -10.40 17.87
CA PHE A 105 -7.39 -11.18 16.91
C PHE A 105 -6.08 -11.63 17.55
N ASP A 106 -5.63 -12.85 17.21
CA ASP A 106 -4.38 -13.41 17.74
C ASP A 106 -3.18 -13.02 16.89
N TYR A 107 -3.36 -12.89 15.57
CA TYR A 107 -2.29 -12.62 14.61
C TYR A 107 -2.75 -11.68 13.49
N LEU A 108 -1.81 -10.89 12.95
CA LEU A 108 -2.01 -10.18 11.69
C LEU A 108 -1.25 -10.88 10.56
N VAL A 109 -1.92 -11.10 9.44
CA VAL A 109 -1.30 -11.54 8.19
C VAL A 109 -0.99 -10.31 7.35
N LEU A 110 0.30 -10.04 7.12
CA LEU A 110 0.77 -8.87 6.39
C LEU A 110 1.58 -9.33 5.16
N GLY A 111 1.21 -8.84 3.99
CA GLY A 111 1.73 -9.28 2.68
C GLY A 111 3.13 -8.76 2.33
N PHE A 112 4.11 -8.93 3.23
CA PHE A 112 5.52 -8.72 2.89
C PHE A 112 5.99 -9.85 1.97
N THR A 113 6.45 -9.51 0.77
CA THR A 113 6.99 -10.48 -0.20
C THR A 113 8.39 -10.96 0.21
N SER A 114 8.89 -12.02 -0.45
CA SER A 114 10.26 -12.55 -0.22
C SER A 114 11.37 -11.51 -0.42
N GLU A 115 11.08 -10.41 -1.12
CA GLU A 115 12.03 -9.31 -1.34
C GLU A 115 12.07 -8.31 -0.17
N GLU A 116 11.21 -8.48 0.84
CA GLU A 116 10.90 -7.45 1.86
C GLU A 116 11.24 -7.86 3.29
N HIS A 117 12.13 -8.85 3.48
CA HIS A 117 12.55 -9.33 4.80
C HIS A 117 12.98 -8.21 5.76
N SER A 118 13.73 -7.21 5.29
CA SER A 118 14.19 -6.10 6.14
C SER A 118 13.02 -5.26 6.66
N ARG A 119 11.98 -5.09 5.84
CA ARG A 119 10.78 -4.34 6.24
C ARG A 119 9.94 -5.13 7.23
N PHE A 120 9.77 -6.42 6.98
CA PHE A 120 9.10 -7.31 7.94
C PHE A 120 9.79 -7.28 9.31
N LYS A 121 11.13 -7.45 9.36
CA LYS A 121 11.90 -7.43 10.61
C LYS A 121 11.73 -6.11 11.37
N ARG A 122 11.74 -4.99 10.66
CA ARG A 122 11.61 -3.65 11.25
C ARG A 122 10.19 -3.40 11.75
N PHE A 123 9.16 -3.78 10.98
CA PHE A 123 7.77 -3.70 11.44
C PHE A 123 7.57 -4.55 12.70
N LYS A 124 8.12 -5.77 12.71
CA LYS A 124 8.03 -6.67 13.87
C LYS A 124 8.63 -6.04 15.14
N LEU A 125 9.78 -5.38 14.98
CA LEU A 125 10.49 -4.73 16.09
C LEU A 125 9.78 -3.47 16.60
N LEU A 126 9.23 -2.66 15.69
CA LEU A 126 8.73 -1.32 16.01
C LEU A 126 7.23 -1.26 16.31
N GLU A 127 6.45 -2.21 15.80
CA GLU A 127 4.99 -2.16 15.90
C GLU A 127 4.42 -3.30 16.75
N ARG A 128 4.78 -4.56 16.47
CA ARG A 128 4.24 -5.75 17.16
C ARG A 128 4.88 -7.06 16.68
N ASP A 129 4.87 -8.09 17.51
CA ASP A 129 5.49 -9.38 17.23
C ASP A 129 4.55 -10.45 16.63
N ASN A 130 3.25 -10.37 16.89
CA ASN A 130 2.22 -11.33 16.45
C ASN A 130 1.81 -11.14 14.97
N ILE A 131 2.78 -11.24 14.07
CA ILE A 131 2.60 -11.11 12.62
C ILE A 131 3.05 -12.37 11.90
N LEU A 132 2.26 -12.80 10.92
CA LEU A 132 2.54 -13.95 10.06
C LEU A 132 2.99 -13.47 8.66
N PRO A 133 4.25 -13.72 8.26
CA PRO A 133 4.81 -13.27 6.98
C PRO A 133 4.62 -14.33 5.88
N VAL A 134 3.36 -14.68 5.57
CA VAL A 134 3.00 -15.84 4.73
C VAL A 134 3.66 -15.89 3.36
N LEU A 135 3.91 -14.74 2.73
CA LEU A 135 4.56 -14.70 1.42
C LEU A 135 6.08 -14.86 1.51
N ILE A 136 6.71 -14.36 2.59
CA ILE A 136 8.14 -14.61 2.87
C ILE A 136 8.37 -16.09 3.11
N ASP A 137 7.57 -16.72 3.97
CA ASP A 137 7.75 -18.12 4.35
C ASP A 137 7.49 -19.06 3.16
N ALA A 138 6.59 -18.66 2.24
CA ALA A 138 6.35 -19.34 0.97
C ALA A 138 7.36 -18.95 -0.15
N ASN A 139 8.33 -18.08 0.15
CA ASN A 139 9.29 -17.53 -0.81
C ASN A 139 8.67 -16.90 -2.07
N LEU A 140 7.51 -16.26 -1.93
CA LEU A 140 6.78 -15.62 -3.03
C LEU A 140 7.23 -14.18 -3.23
N SER A 141 7.73 -13.90 -4.44
CA SER A 141 8.05 -12.55 -4.89
C SER A 141 6.79 -11.77 -5.26
N LYS A 142 6.93 -10.47 -5.51
CA LYS A 142 5.83 -9.66 -6.06
C LYS A 142 5.35 -10.18 -7.42
N HIS A 143 6.26 -10.68 -8.24
CA HIS A 143 5.91 -11.23 -9.54
C HIS A 143 5.07 -12.50 -9.41
N ASN A 144 5.43 -13.40 -8.48
CA ASN A 144 4.63 -14.60 -8.25
C ASN A 144 3.22 -14.25 -7.76
N CYS A 145 3.07 -13.19 -6.96
CA CYS A 145 1.75 -12.71 -6.57
C CYS A 145 0.93 -12.24 -7.79
N PHE A 146 1.56 -11.67 -8.82
CA PHE A 146 0.86 -11.31 -10.05
C PHE A 146 0.44 -12.52 -10.86
N GLU A 147 1.28 -13.55 -10.94
CA GLU A 147 0.98 -14.82 -11.60
C GLU A 147 -0.23 -15.51 -10.95
N ILE A 148 -0.26 -15.60 -9.62
CA ILE A 148 -1.40 -16.18 -8.86
C ILE A 148 -2.72 -15.48 -9.21
N ILE A 149 -2.70 -14.15 -9.32
CA ILE A 149 -3.90 -13.35 -9.66
C ILE A 149 -4.30 -13.59 -11.12
N ALA A 150 -3.33 -13.68 -12.03
CA ALA A 150 -3.59 -13.94 -13.45
C ALA A 150 -4.14 -15.37 -13.69
N ASP A 151 -3.61 -16.38 -12.98
CA ASP A 151 -4.00 -17.79 -13.11
C ASP A 151 -5.48 -18.03 -12.77
N VAL A 152 -6.04 -17.22 -11.85
CA VAL A 152 -7.47 -17.26 -11.50
C VAL A 152 -8.32 -16.32 -12.36
N GLY A 153 -7.74 -15.75 -13.42
CA GLY A 153 -8.43 -14.89 -14.38
C GLY A 153 -8.74 -13.48 -13.87
N LEU A 154 -8.12 -13.05 -12.75
CA LEU A 154 -8.34 -11.72 -12.21
C LEU A 154 -7.37 -10.70 -12.83
N ARG A 155 -7.88 -9.50 -13.12
CA ARG A 155 -7.06 -8.39 -13.64
C ARG A 155 -6.44 -7.60 -12.50
N LEU A 156 -5.12 -7.38 -12.56
CA LEU A 156 -4.39 -6.51 -11.65
C LEU A 156 -4.96 -5.08 -11.62
N PRO A 157 -4.69 -4.29 -10.56
CA PRO A 157 -5.07 -2.88 -10.50
C PRO A 157 -4.55 -2.06 -11.70
N GLU A 158 -5.38 -1.15 -12.22
CA GLU A 158 -5.09 -0.27 -13.36
C GLU A 158 -3.75 0.48 -13.23
N MET A 159 -3.39 0.87 -12.01
CA MET A 159 -2.14 1.60 -11.71
C MET A 159 -0.90 0.91 -12.28
N TYR A 160 -0.85 -0.42 -12.30
CA TYR A 160 0.28 -1.16 -12.88
C TYR A 160 0.38 -1.00 -14.40
N PHE A 161 -0.76 -0.92 -15.10
CA PHE A 161 -0.82 -0.70 -16.55
C PHE A 161 -0.52 0.74 -16.93
N LEU A 162 -0.81 1.69 -16.02
CA LEU A 162 -0.41 3.09 -16.15
C LEU A 162 1.09 3.32 -15.91
N GLY A 163 1.85 2.28 -15.56
CA GLY A 163 3.31 2.34 -15.39
C GLY A 163 3.76 2.61 -13.95
N TYR A 164 2.84 2.64 -12.98
CA TYR A 164 3.21 2.79 -11.57
C TYR A 164 3.78 1.48 -11.01
N PRO A 165 4.80 1.56 -10.12
CA PRO A 165 5.42 0.38 -9.54
C PRO A 165 4.55 -0.24 -8.44
N ASN A 166 3.59 0.50 -7.90
CA ASN A 166 2.68 0.12 -6.82
C ASN A 166 1.32 0.81 -7.02
N ALA A 167 0.22 0.14 -6.64
CA ALA A 167 -1.13 0.70 -6.66
C ALA A 167 -1.41 1.61 -5.44
N ASN A 168 -0.51 2.56 -5.17
CA ASN A 168 -0.68 3.57 -4.13
C ASN A 168 -1.65 4.69 -4.57
N CYS A 169 -1.92 5.65 -3.68
CA CYS A 169 -2.60 6.91 -4.02
C CYS A 169 -1.90 7.65 -5.17
N ILE A 170 -2.69 8.28 -6.04
CA ILE A 170 -2.17 9.09 -7.15
C ILE A 170 -1.57 10.39 -6.58
N GLY A 171 -0.34 10.73 -6.97
CA GLY A 171 0.36 11.90 -6.41
C GLY A 171 0.79 11.70 -4.95
N CYS A 172 1.26 10.49 -4.60
CA CYS A 172 1.69 10.14 -3.26
C CYS A 172 2.85 11.03 -2.77
N VAL A 173 2.63 11.77 -1.68
CA VAL A 173 3.59 12.72 -1.10
C VAL A 173 4.85 12.08 -0.50
N LYS A 174 4.88 10.75 -0.34
CA LYS A 174 6.10 10.02 0.04
C LYS A 174 7.09 9.91 -1.12
N ALA A 175 6.62 10.04 -2.35
CA ALA A 175 7.50 10.06 -3.51
C ALA A 175 8.25 11.39 -3.55
N THR A 176 9.58 11.30 -3.66
CA THR A 176 10.45 12.48 -3.86
C THR A 176 11.12 12.47 -5.24
N SER A 177 10.82 11.47 -6.07
CA SER A 177 11.45 11.29 -7.38
C SER A 177 10.87 12.28 -8.41
N PRO A 178 11.70 13.01 -9.16
CA PRO A 178 11.23 13.82 -10.28
C PRO A 178 10.60 12.94 -11.37
N THR A 179 11.11 11.72 -11.62
CA THR A 179 10.48 10.75 -12.54
C THR A 179 9.04 10.44 -12.14
N TYR A 180 8.77 10.29 -10.83
CA TYR A 180 7.42 9.99 -10.36
C TYR A 180 6.49 11.20 -10.56
N TRP A 181 6.94 12.39 -10.16
CA TRP A 181 6.11 13.58 -10.22
C TRP A 181 5.84 14.04 -11.66
N ASN A 182 6.81 13.92 -12.56
CA ASN A 182 6.60 14.19 -13.99
C ASN A 182 5.70 13.14 -14.64
N HIS A 183 5.78 11.87 -14.24
CA HIS A 183 4.81 10.86 -14.68
C HIS A 183 3.38 11.15 -14.17
N VAL A 184 3.22 11.59 -12.91
CA VAL A 184 1.92 12.06 -12.41
C VAL A 184 1.43 13.30 -13.18
N ARG A 185 2.33 14.20 -13.58
CA ARG A 185 2.01 15.38 -14.41
C ARG A 185 1.45 14.97 -15.77
N GLU A 186 2.06 13.98 -16.41
CA GLU A 186 1.65 13.47 -17.72
C GLU A 186 0.35 12.68 -17.66
N VAL A 187 0.26 11.68 -16.76
CA VAL A 187 -0.85 10.73 -16.71
C VAL A 187 -2.06 11.28 -15.95
N HIS A 188 -1.83 12.11 -14.93
CA HIS A 188 -2.88 12.67 -14.07
C HIS A 188 -2.67 14.18 -13.82
N PRO A 189 -2.70 15.02 -14.86
CA PRO A 189 -2.35 16.45 -14.75
C PRO A 189 -3.20 17.21 -13.73
N LYS A 190 -4.49 16.87 -13.60
CA LYS A 190 -5.38 17.44 -12.58
C LYS A 190 -4.90 17.14 -11.16
N VAL A 191 -4.43 15.91 -10.92
CA VAL A 191 -3.90 15.50 -9.60
C VAL A 191 -2.57 16.18 -9.34
N PHE A 192 -1.69 16.28 -10.33
CA PHE A 192 -0.43 17.00 -10.24
C PHE A 192 -0.64 18.47 -9.86
N ASN A 193 -1.49 19.18 -10.61
CA ASN A 193 -1.76 20.60 -10.39
C ASN A 193 -2.36 20.85 -9.01
N ALA A 194 -3.35 20.06 -8.60
CA ALA A 194 -3.96 20.19 -7.28
C ALA A 194 -2.94 19.94 -6.15
N ARG A 195 -2.02 18.97 -6.31
CA ARG A 195 -0.93 18.71 -5.36
C ARG A 195 0.11 19.83 -5.36
N ALA A 196 0.46 20.39 -6.52
CA ALA A 196 1.37 21.52 -6.61
C ALA A 196 0.83 22.74 -5.85
N THR A 197 -0.42 23.13 -6.12
CA THR A 197 -1.10 24.23 -5.42
C THR A 197 -1.13 24.01 -3.91
N GLN A 198 -1.58 22.83 -3.47
CA GLN A 198 -1.68 22.52 -2.05
C GLN A 198 -0.29 22.51 -1.37
N SER A 199 0.72 21.93 -2.03
CA SER A 199 2.09 21.90 -1.52
C SER A 199 2.67 23.30 -1.35
N ARG A 200 2.39 24.22 -2.29
CA ARG A 200 2.81 25.61 -2.22
C ARG A 200 2.15 26.34 -1.04
N GLN A 201 0.84 26.18 -0.87
CA GLN A 201 0.09 26.79 0.24
C GLN A 201 0.57 26.30 1.61
N ILE A 202 0.92 25.01 1.73
CA ILE A 202 1.44 24.42 2.97
C ILE A 202 2.93 24.76 3.19
N GLY A 203 3.66 25.12 2.13
CA GLY A 203 5.12 25.27 2.20
C GLY A 203 5.88 23.94 2.13
N ALA A 204 5.25 22.87 1.63
CA ALA A 204 5.84 21.54 1.54
C ALA A 204 6.57 21.33 0.20
N LYS A 205 7.90 21.18 0.26
CA LYS A 205 8.72 20.84 -0.91
C LYS A 205 8.81 19.32 -1.09
N LEU A 206 8.06 18.79 -2.06
CA LEU A 206 7.80 17.34 -2.20
C LEU A 206 8.76 16.60 -3.12
N VAL A 207 9.41 17.27 -4.07
CA VAL A 207 10.34 16.62 -5.01
C VAL A 207 11.79 16.92 -4.63
N ARG A 208 12.69 15.98 -4.93
CA ARG A 208 14.13 16.14 -4.73
C ARG A 208 14.88 15.96 -6.06
N VAL A 209 15.55 17.03 -6.51
CA VAL A 209 16.39 17.05 -7.72
C VAL A 209 17.82 17.35 -7.29
N LYS A 210 18.79 16.50 -7.67
CA LYS A 210 20.22 16.65 -7.30
C LYS A 210 20.43 16.94 -5.80
N GLY A 211 19.67 16.26 -4.93
CA GLY A 211 19.74 16.42 -3.47
C GLY A 211 18.90 17.57 -2.89
N GLN A 212 18.52 18.55 -3.71
CA GLN A 212 17.75 19.73 -3.26
C GLN A 212 16.25 19.49 -3.33
N ARG A 213 15.52 19.95 -2.33
CA ARG A 213 14.05 19.91 -2.30
C ARG A 213 13.47 21.10 -3.05
N LEU A 214 12.49 20.85 -3.90
CA LEU A 214 11.77 21.85 -4.70
C LEU A 214 10.25 21.72 -4.48
N PHE A 215 9.52 22.80 -4.77
CA PHE A 215 8.08 22.68 -4.96
C PHE A 215 7.77 21.97 -6.28
N LEU A 216 6.55 21.45 -6.42
CA LEU A 216 6.18 20.69 -7.62
C LEU A 216 6.05 21.59 -8.85
N ASP A 217 5.60 22.83 -8.69
CA ASP A 217 5.50 23.82 -9.77
C ASP A 217 6.88 24.34 -10.23
N GLU A 218 7.93 24.11 -9.45
CA GLU A 218 9.33 24.42 -9.80
C GLU A 218 10.04 23.24 -10.48
N LEU A 219 9.39 22.07 -10.58
CA LEU A 219 9.98 20.89 -11.19
C LEU A 219 9.99 21.03 -12.72
N ASP A 220 11.19 21.02 -13.29
CA ASP A 220 11.41 20.91 -14.74
C ASP A 220 10.67 19.66 -15.31
N PRO A 221 9.78 19.82 -16.31
CA PRO A 221 9.07 18.71 -16.96
C PRO A 221 9.98 17.60 -17.49
N ASP A 222 11.20 17.94 -17.91
CA ASP A 222 12.15 16.99 -18.49
C ASP A 222 13.08 16.37 -17.44
N ALA A 223 12.98 16.81 -16.18
CA ALA A 223 13.80 16.26 -15.11
C ALA A 223 13.51 14.77 -14.87
N LYS A 224 14.58 13.97 -14.86
CA LYS A 224 14.52 12.53 -14.59
C LYS A 224 15.38 12.18 -13.38
N GLY A 225 14.87 11.24 -12.60
CA GLY A 225 15.57 10.60 -11.48
C GLY A 225 15.76 9.12 -11.79
N ARG A 226 15.67 8.27 -10.76
CA ARG A 226 15.70 6.82 -10.97
C ARG A 226 14.52 6.35 -11.83
N PRO A 227 14.68 5.27 -12.63
CA PRO A 227 13.58 4.68 -13.40
C PRO A 227 12.41 4.28 -12.50
N MET A 228 11.18 4.39 -13.01
CA MET A 228 9.95 4.10 -12.27
C MET A 228 9.94 2.68 -11.66
N LYS A 229 10.40 1.67 -12.41
CA LYS A 229 10.52 0.27 -11.97
C LYS A 229 11.41 0.09 -10.74
N GLY A 230 12.41 0.96 -10.55
CA GLY A 230 13.33 0.92 -9.40
C GLY A 230 12.90 1.81 -8.23
N LEU A 231 11.74 2.46 -8.29
CA LEU A 231 11.25 3.31 -7.21
C LEU A 231 10.63 2.47 -6.11
N ASN A 232 11.40 2.22 -5.06
CA ASN A 232 10.92 1.56 -3.85
C ASN A 232 10.39 2.59 -2.84
N PHE A 233 9.16 3.08 -3.05
CA PHE A 233 8.39 3.73 -2.00
C PHE A 233 7.06 3.00 -1.87
N GLU A 234 6.92 2.22 -0.81
CA GLU A 234 5.62 1.66 -0.45
C GLU A 234 4.92 2.60 0.54
N CYS A 235 3.62 2.74 0.36
CA CYS A 235 2.73 3.50 1.22
C CYS A 235 1.59 2.61 1.71
N GLY A 236 1.82 1.31 1.91
CA GLY A 236 0.80 0.37 2.40
C GLY A 236 0.59 0.45 3.92
N ILE A 237 -0.31 -0.38 4.45
CA ILE A 237 -0.53 -0.56 5.90
C ILE A 237 0.75 -0.96 6.67
N PHE A 238 1.70 -1.53 5.93
CA PHE A 238 3.04 -1.95 6.35
C PHE A 238 4.04 -0.78 6.49
N CYS A 239 3.58 0.45 6.31
CA CYS A 239 4.47 1.60 6.28
C CYS A 239 4.90 2.01 7.69
N GLU A 240 6.21 2.17 7.85
CA GLU A 240 6.87 2.59 9.08
C GLU A 240 7.47 3.99 8.88
N GLU A 241 7.47 4.80 9.94
CA GLU A 241 8.23 6.05 9.96
C GLU A 241 9.70 5.75 10.29
N LYS A 242 10.64 6.43 9.62
CA LYS A 242 12.03 6.39 10.08
C LYS A 242 12.09 7.16 11.40
N GLN A 243 12.48 6.51 12.50
CA GLN A 243 12.96 7.25 13.66
C GLN A 243 14.19 8.05 13.24
N LEU A 244 14.18 9.34 13.57
CA LEU A 244 15.43 10.06 13.75
C LEU A 244 16.14 9.41 14.94
N ILE A 245 17.35 8.91 14.72
CA ILE A 245 18.29 8.77 15.84
C ILE A 245 18.56 10.22 16.25
N VAL A 246 18.01 10.61 17.40
CA VAL A 246 18.36 11.87 18.08
C VAL A 246 19.66 11.63 18.83
#